data_AF-A0A2E1X1L8-F1
#
_entry.id   AF-A0A2E1X1L8-F1
#
_cell.length_a   1.000
_cell.length_b   1.000
_cell.length_c   1.000
_cell.angle_alpha   90.00
_cell.angle_beta   90.00
_cell.angle_gamma   90.00
#
_symmetry.space_group_name_H-M   'P 1'
#
loop_
_entity.id
_entity.type
_entity.pdbx_description
1 polymer ?
#
loop_
_entity_poly.entity_id
_entity_poly.type
_entity_poly.pdbx_seq_one_letter_code
_entity_poly.pdbx_strand_id
1 'polypeptide(L)' 'MNEGSYKTARNLAGLSEFVGLIFCVLGVVSGFNSVLNSGELEGTLVLHILTTGCFPTVAGGLLLIVAGRILRVVIDNSGA' A
#
# COMPACT_ATOMS: atom_id res chain seq x y z
N MET A 1 29.84 3.06 -7.52
CA MET A 1 28.60 3.21 -6.73
C MET A 1 28.90 2.70 -5.33
N ASN A 2 28.72 3.53 -4.29
CA ASN A 2 29.18 3.24 -2.92
C ASN A 2 28.26 2.23 -2.20
N GLU A 3 28.85 1.33 -1.40
CA GLU A 3 28.18 0.40 -0.48
C GLU A 3 27.06 1.05 0.37
N GLY A 4 27.27 2.30 0.80
CA GLY A 4 26.28 3.06 1.56
C GLY A 4 24.99 3.35 0.77
N SER A 5 25.05 3.43 -0.56
CA SER A 5 23.89 3.67 -1.42
C SER A 5 22.98 2.45 -1.50
N TYR A 6 23.56 1.24 -1.55
CA TYR A 6 22.81 -0.02 -1.55
C TYR A 6 22.10 -0.28 -0.22
N LYS A 7 22.76 0.04 0.90
CA LYS A 7 22.17 -0.09 2.24
C LYS A 7 20.95 0.83 2.41
N THR A 8 21.04 2.06 1.92
CA THR A 8 19.93 3.01 1.90
C THR A 8 18.79 2.56 0.98
N ALA A 9 19.10 2.08 -0.23
CA ALA A 9 18.10 1.59 -1.17
C ALA A 9 17.34 0.35 -0.65
N ARG A 10 18.05 -0.56 0.04
CA ARG A 10 17.44 -1.74 0.67
C ARG A 10 16.50 -1.37 1.82
N ASN A 11 16.90 -0.38 2.64
CA ASN A 11 16.04 0.18 3.68
C ASN A 11 14.81 0.88 3.09
N LEU A 12 14.97 1.65 2.00
CA LEU A 12 13.84 2.29 1.31
C LEU A 12 12.85 1.27 0.75
N ALA A 13 13.33 0.17 0.19
CA ALA A 13 12.49 -0.91 -0.31
C ALA A 13 11.68 -1.57 0.82
N GLY A 14 12.32 -1.81 1.98
CA GLY A 14 11.63 -2.27 3.19
C GLY A 14 10.58 -1.29 3.70
N LEU A 15 10.92 0.00 3.73
CA LEU A 15 9.98 1.05 4.15
C LEU A 15 8.78 1.15 3.20
N SER A 16 9.00 1.05 1.89
CA SER A 16 7.95 1.07 0.87
C SER A 16 6.96 -0.09 1.04
N GLU A 17 7.45 -1.32 1.25
CA GLU A 17 6.58 -2.47 1.52
C GLU A 17 5.79 -2.31 2.81
N PHE A 18 6.44 -1.80 3.87
CA PHE A 18 5.79 -1.58 5.16
C PHE A 18 4.69 -0.51 5.08
N VAL A 19 4.96 0.62 4.43
CA VAL A 19 3.97 1.68 4.20
C VAL A 19 2.84 1.19 3.31
N GLY A 20 3.13 0.37 2.29
CA GLY A 20 2.10 -0.23 1.43
C GLY A 20 1.15 -1.15 2.19
N LEU A 21 1.67 -1.97 3.11
CA LEU A 21 0.86 -2.80 4.01
C LEU A 21 -0.03 -1.96 4.93
N ILE A 22 0.51 -0.91 5.53
CA ILE A 22 -0.26 0.02 6.37
C ILE A 22 -1.40 0.65 5.56
N PHE A 23 -1.12 1.09 4.32
CA PHE A 23 -2.13 1.67 3.43
C PHE A 23 -3.25 0.69 3.09
N CYS A 24 -2.91 -0.58 2.81
CA CYS A 24 -3.89 -1.63 2.60
C CYS A 24 -4.76 -1.88 3.83
N VAL A 25 -4.17 -1.99 5.02
CA VAL A 25 -4.92 -2.23 6.28
C VAL A 25 -5.83 -1.07 6.61
N LEU A 26 -5.34 0.18 6.49
CA LEU A 26 -6.15 1.37 6.72
C LEU A 26 -7.29 1.49 5.73
N GLY A 27 -7.09 1.14 4.46
CA GLY A 27 -8.15 1.08 3.45
C GLY A 27 -9.26 0.13 3.87
N VAL A 28 -8.91 -1.11 4.22
CA VAL A 28 -9.87 -2.13 4.65
C VAL A 28 -10.60 -1.72 5.93
N VAL A 29 -9.89 -1.22 6.94
CA VAL A 29 -10.50 -0.76 8.21
C VAL A 29 -11.45 0.41 7.97
N SER A 30 -11.06 1.37 7.13
CA SER A 30 -11.93 2.50 6.76
C SER A 30 -13.19 2.02 6.04
N GLY A 31 -13.06 1.07 5.10
CA GLY A 31 -14.20 0.45 4.42
C GLY A 31 -15.14 -0.30 5.37
N PHE A 32 -14.60 -1.12 6.28
CA PHE A 32 -15.40 -1.84 7.29
C PHE A 32 -16.11 -0.90 8.25
N ASN A 33 -15.44 0.16 8.71
CA ASN A 33 -16.04 1.13 9.61
C ASN A 33 -17.18 1.90 8.93
N SER A 34 -17.02 2.26 7.64
CA SER A 34 -18.10 2.88 6.85
C SER A 34 -19.29 1.95 6.65
N VAL A 35 -19.09 0.64 6.51
CA VAL A 35 -20.18 -0.35 6.40
C VAL A 35 -20.90 -0.55 7.74
N LEU A 36 -20.16 -0.64 8.86
CA LEU A 36 -20.72 -0.89 10.18
C LEU A 36 -21.48 0.33 10.75
N ASN A 37 -21.02 1.55 10.46
CA ASN A 37 -21.66 2.78 10.94
C ASN A 37 -22.87 3.19 10.08
N SER A 38 -23.03 2.59 8.89
CA SER A 38 -24.14 2.84 7.96
C SER A 38 -25.20 1.76 8.12
N GLY A 39 -25.77 1.61 9.32
CA GLY A 39 -26.79 0.60 9.62
C GLY A 39 -28.05 0.65 8.73
N GLU A 40 -28.27 1.71 7.95
CA GLU A 40 -29.46 1.90 7.11
C GLU A 40 -29.22 2.68 5.80
N LEU A 41 -27.98 2.71 5.27
CA LEU A 41 -27.66 3.57 4.11
C LEU A 41 -27.58 2.78 2.79
N GLU A 42 -28.41 3.18 1.82
CA GLU A 42 -28.56 2.59 0.48
C GLU A 42 -27.23 2.17 -0.15
N GLY A 43 -27.20 0.94 -0.68
CA GLY A 43 -25.97 0.28 -1.17
C GLY A 43 -25.16 1.07 -2.20
N THR A 44 -25.74 2.09 -2.85
CA THR A 44 -25.08 3.01 -3.78
C THR A 44 -24.08 3.94 -3.10
N LEU A 45 -24.35 4.39 -1.87
CA LEU A 45 -23.50 5.31 -1.11
C LEU A 45 -22.33 4.56 -0.46
N VAL A 46 -22.58 3.33 0.00
CA VAL A 46 -21.55 2.38 0.43
C VAL A 46 -20.60 2.04 -0.70
N LEU A 47 -21.12 1.79 -1.91
CA LEU A 47 -20.30 1.54 -3.11
C LEU A 47 -19.45 2.76 -3.47
N HIS A 48 -19.99 3.98 -3.33
CA HIS A 48 -19.26 5.21 -3.60
C HIS A 48 -18.12 5.44 -2.60
N ILE A 49 -18.35 5.22 -1.30
CA ILE A 49 -17.33 5.36 -0.25
C ILE A 49 -16.24 4.29 -0.38
N LEU A 50 -16.61 3.05 -0.69
CA LEU A 50 -15.66 1.98 -0.98
C LEU A 50 -14.79 2.30 -2.21
N THR A 51 -15.39 2.80 -3.30
CA THR A 51 -14.67 3.11 -4.54
C THR A 51 -13.80 4.36 -4.46
N THR A 52 -14.21 5.38 -3.69
CA THR A 52 -13.42 6.62 -3.53
C THR A 52 -12.38 6.56 -2.42
N GLY A 53 -12.60 5.78 -1.35
CA GLY A 53 -11.68 5.72 -0.21
C GLY A 53 -10.87 4.44 -0.12
N CYS A 54 -11.51 3.28 -0.28
CA CYS A 54 -10.92 1.96 0.01
C CYS A 54 -10.16 1.38 -1.19
N PHE A 55 -10.72 1.45 -2.40
CA PHE A 55 -10.05 0.99 -3.61
C PHE A 55 -8.72 1.70 -3.91
N PRO A 56 -8.61 3.05 -3.87
CA PRO A 56 -7.34 3.71 -4.16
C PRO A 56 -6.30 3.52 -3.06
N THR A 57 -6.70 3.34 -1.80
CA THR A 57 -5.78 3.04 -0.70
C THR A 57 -5.25 1.61 -0.78
N VAL A 58 -6.10 0.63 -1.07
CA VAL A 58 -5.66 -0.76 -1.28
C VAL A 58 -4.81 -0.87 -2.55
N ALA A 59 -5.23 -0.27 -3.66
CA ALA A 59 -4.46 -0.27 -4.91
C ALA A 59 -3.12 0.46 -4.76
N GLY A 60 -3.10 1.62 -4.09
CA GLY A 60 -1.89 2.38 -3.79
C GLY A 60 -0.94 1.61 -2.86
N GLY A 61 -1.48 0.93 -1.84
CA GLY A 61 -0.70 0.06 -0.96
C GLY A 61 -0.07 -1.11 -1.70
N LEU A 62 -0.83 -1.75 -2.60
CA LEU A 62 -0.33 -2.82 -3.46
C LEU A 62 0.80 -2.33 -4.38
N LEU A 63 0.64 -1.16 -4.99
CA LEU A 63 1.66 -0.54 -5.84
C LEU A 63 2.95 -0.25 -5.07
N LEU A 64 2.86 0.23 -3.82
CA LEU A 64 4.03 0.45 -2.96
C LEU A 64 4.76 -0.84 -2.59
N ILE A 65 4.01 -1.94 -2.39
CA ILE A 65 4.59 -3.26 -2.15
C ILE A 65 5.31 -3.75 -3.41
N VAL A 66 4.66 -3.65 -4.58
CA VAL A 66 5.26 -4.04 -5.87
C VAL A 66 6.50 -3.20 -6.17
N ALA A 67 6.45 -1.89 -5.94
CA ALA A 67 7.61 -1.00 -6.11
C ALA A 67 8.77 -1.40 -5.19
N GLY A 68 8.51 -1.72 -3.92
CA GLY A 68 9.52 -2.22 -2.99
C GLY A 68 10.14 -3.55 -3.43
N ARG A 69 9.31 -4.46 -3.98
CA ARG A 69 9.79 -5.74 -4.54
C ARG A 69 10.66 -5.54 -5.77
N ILE A 70 10.25 -4.70 -6.71
CA ILE A 70 11.04 -4.36 -7.90
C ILE A 70 12.36 -3.73 -7.48
N LEU A 71 12.36 -2.81 -6.50
CA LEU A 71 13.57 -2.16 -6.03
C LEU A 71 14.55 -3.17 -5.42
N ARG A 72 14.08 -4.16 -4.65
CA ARG A 72 14.93 -5.27 -4.17
C ARG A 72 15.51 -6.09 -5.31
N VAL A 73 14.70 -6.51 -6.27
CA VAL A 73 15.16 -7.29 -7.43
C VAL A 73 16.19 -6.52 -8.26
N VAL A 74 16.02 -5.21 -8.42
CA VAL A 74 16.99 -4.36 -9.12
C VAL A 74 18.30 -4.26 -8.34
N ILE A 75 18.25 -4.11 -7.01
CA ILE A 75 19.46 -4.10 -6.15
C ILE A 75 20.19 -5.45 -6.23
N ASP A 76 19.46 -6.56 -6.13
CA ASP A 76 20.02 -7.91 -6.17
C ASP A 76 20.64 -8.25 -7.54
N ASN A 77 20.04 -7.77 -8.64
CA ASN A 77 20.60 -7.92 -10.00
C ASN A 77 21.72 -6.92 -10.33
N SER A 78 21.81 -5.80 -9.62
CA SER A 78 22.87 -4.79 -9.85
C SER A 78 24.22 -5.18 -9.25
N GLY A 79 24.32 -6.36 -8.63
CA GLY A 79 25.60 -6.90 -8.13
C GLY A 79 26.17 -6.11 -6.96
N ALA A 80 25.31 -5.72 -6.00
CA ALA A 80 25.74 -5.27 -4.68
C ALA A 80 26.19 -6.45 -3.81
#